data_AF-A0AAW9A5P0-F1
#
_entry.id   AF-A0AAW9A5P0-F1
#
_cell.length_a   1.000
_cell.length_b   1.000
_cell.length_c   1.000
_cell.angle_alpha   90.00
_cell.angle_beta   90.00
_cell.angle_gamma   90.00
#
_symmetry.space_group_name_H-M   'P 1'
#
loop_
_entity.id
_entity.type
_entity.pdbx_description
1 polymer ?
#
loop_
_entity_poly.entity_id
_entity_poly.type
_entity_poly.pdbx_seq_one_letter_code
_entity_poly.pdbx_strand_id
1 'polypeptide(L)' 'MVSHKDEASLLFKSHIKTMADATSNRNRYRDVLGRFRKIAGREDEMLLLDELKVTYHRRPAFMDELSKF' A
#
# COMPACT_ATOMS: atom_id res chain seq x y z
N MET A 1 -3.74 24.14 -4.49
CA MET A 1 -2.38 23.59 -4.66
C MET A 1 -2.39 22.19 -4.09
N VAL A 2 -2.03 21.20 -4.90
CA VAL A 2 -1.84 19.82 -4.41
C VAL A 2 -0.57 19.81 -3.58
N SER A 3 -0.63 19.27 -2.36
CA SER A 3 0.54 19.23 -1.47
C SER A 3 1.55 18.22 -2.00
N HIS A 4 2.85 18.43 -1.75
CA HIS A 4 3.88 17.40 -2.00
C HIS A 4 3.55 16.07 -1.31
N LYS A 5 2.82 16.12 -0.20
CA LYS A 5 2.31 14.93 0.49
C LYS A 5 1.28 14.17 -0.34
N ASP A 6 0.38 14.88 -1.01
CA ASP A 6 -0.68 14.29 -1.83
C ASP A 6 -0.08 13.65 -3.10
N GLU A 7 0.91 14.34 -3.70
CA GLU A 7 1.63 13.86 -4.88
C GLU A 7 2.47 12.61 -4.57
N ALA A 8 3.16 12.61 -3.42
CA ALA A 8 3.86 11.43 -2.92
C ALA A 8 2.91 10.26 -2.64
N SER A 9 1.74 10.53 -2.04
CA SER A 9 0.70 9.52 -1.82
C SER A 9 0.19 8.90 -3.11
N LEU A 10 -0.02 9.70 -4.17
CA LEU A 10 -0.44 9.20 -5.48
C LEU A 10 0.62 8.31 -6.13
N LEU A 11 1.89 8.72 -6.07
CA LEU A 11 3.01 7.93 -6.57
C LEU A 11 3.14 6.59 -5.82
N PHE A 12 3.01 6.61 -4.49
CA PHE A 12 3.04 5.38 -3.69
C PHE A 12 1.85 4.46 -3.98
N LYS A 13 0.64 5.01 -4.10
CA LYS A 13 -0.55 4.22 -4.47
C LYS A 13 -0.36 3.56 -5.83
N SER A 14 0.12 4.31 -6.83
CA SER A 14 0.41 3.77 -8.16
C SER A 14 1.45 2.66 -8.09
N HIS A 15 2.56 2.89 -7.38
CA HIS A 15 3.63 1.90 -7.24
C HIS A 15 3.16 0.62 -6.54
N ILE A 16 2.36 0.74 -5.48
CA ILE A 16 1.80 -0.42 -4.77
C ILE A 16 0.84 -1.19 -5.67
N LYS A 17 -0.01 -0.51 -6.46
CA LYS A 17 -0.91 -1.16 -7.42
C LYS A 17 -0.13 -1.88 -8.52
N THR A 18 0.90 -1.26 -9.07
CA THR A 18 1.78 -1.92 -10.06
C THR A 18 2.49 -3.13 -9.47
N MET A 19 2.99 -3.06 -8.24
CA MET A 19 3.55 -4.23 -7.57
C MET A 19 2.49 -5.30 -7.30
N ALA A 20 1.30 -4.89 -6.83
CA ALA A 20 0.13 -5.74 -6.62
C ALA A 20 -0.16 -6.59 -7.85
N ASP A 21 -0.15 -5.98 -9.02
CA ASP A 21 -0.43 -6.65 -10.28
C ASP A 21 0.76 -7.42 -10.85
N ALA A 22 1.99 -6.97 -10.60
CA ALA A 22 3.19 -7.57 -11.18
C ALA A 22 3.75 -8.76 -10.38
N THR A 23 3.40 -8.96 -9.10
CA THR A 23 4.03 -10.02 -8.31
C THR A 23 3.15 -10.70 -7.27
N SER A 24 3.19 -12.04 -7.24
CA SER A 24 2.65 -12.85 -6.15
C SER A 24 3.57 -12.86 -4.91
N ASN A 25 4.68 -12.11 -4.94
CA ASN A 25 5.73 -12.17 -3.92
C ASN A 25 5.41 -11.27 -2.72
N ARG A 26 5.02 -11.93 -1.61
CA ARG A 26 4.58 -11.32 -0.35
C ARG A 26 5.62 -10.37 0.28
N ASN A 27 6.91 -10.64 0.08
CA ASN A 27 7.98 -9.86 0.70
C ASN A 27 8.10 -8.43 0.15
N ARG A 28 7.70 -8.20 -1.11
CA ARG A 28 7.81 -6.85 -1.72
C ARG A 28 6.79 -5.85 -1.17
N TYR A 29 5.63 -6.32 -0.72
CA TYR A 29 4.61 -5.44 -0.13
C TYR A 29 5.04 -4.92 1.23
N ARG A 30 5.69 -5.76 2.04
CA ARG A 30 6.12 -5.35 3.37
C ARG A 30 7.08 -4.17 3.34
N ASP A 31 8.06 -4.23 2.44
CA ASP A 31 9.07 -3.18 2.30
C ASP A 31 8.46 -1.85 1.86
N VAL A 32 7.51 -1.87 0.93
CA VAL A 32 6.90 -0.64 0.41
C VAL A 32 5.91 -0.02 1.40
N LEU A 33 5.09 -0.82 2.09
CA LEU A 33 4.23 -0.34 3.16
C LEU A 33 5.05 0.24 4.32
N GLY A 34 6.14 -0.44 4.71
CA GLY A 34 7.05 0.06 5.73
C GLY A 34 7.74 1.38 5.35
N ARG A 35 8.07 1.58 4.07
CA ARG A 35 8.60 2.86 3.58
C ARG A 35 7.52 3.94 3.54
N PHE A 36 6.31 3.61 3.11
CA PHE A 36 5.19 4.53 3.08
C PHE A 36 4.87 5.07 4.48
N ARG A 37 4.79 4.19 5.49
CA ARG A 37 4.61 4.59 6.89
C ARG A 37 5.64 5.61 7.36
N LYS A 38 6.92 5.43 6.99
CA LYS A 38 8.00 6.36 7.39
C LYS A 38 7.84 7.75 6.78
N ILE A 39 7.15 7.86 5.64
CA ILE A 39 7.02 9.10 4.88
C ILE A 39 5.69 9.79 5.21
N ALA A 40 4.59 9.06 5.15
CA ALA A 40 3.23 9.60 5.29
C ALA A 40 2.73 9.57 6.74
N GLY A 41 3.26 8.67 7.57
CA GLY A 41 2.80 8.45 8.94
C GLY A 41 1.76 7.34 9.04
N ARG A 42 1.34 7.05 10.28
CA ARG A 42 0.50 5.89 10.61
C ARG A 42 -0.95 6.03 10.13
N GLU A 43 -1.53 7.22 10.20
CA GLU A 43 -2.92 7.45 9.76
C GLU A 43 -3.06 7.20 8.25
N ASP A 44 -2.16 7.76 7.45
CA ASP A 44 -2.17 7.55 6.01
C ASP A 44 -1.89 6.08 5.64
N GLU A 45 -1.02 5.40 6.39
CA GLU A 45 -0.79 3.96 6.24
C GLU A 45 -2.09 3.16 6.45
N MET A 46 -2.87 3.46 7.49
CA MET A 46 -4.14 2.78 7.74
C MET A 46 -5.16 3.04 6.61
N LEU A 47 -5.27 4.29 6.15
CA LEU A 47 -6.15 4.62 5.02
C LEU A 47 -5.76 3.86 3.74
N LEU A 48 -4.46 3.74 3.48
CA LEU A 48 -3.94 2.98 2.35
C LEU A 48 -4.21 1.48 2.50
N LEU A 49 -4.00 0.91 3.69
CA LEU A 49 -4.29 -0.50 3.96
C LEU A 49 -5.78 -0.81 3.74
N ASP A 50 -6.68 0.05 4.18
CA ASP A 50 -8.12 -0.11 3.95
C ASP A 50 -8.47 -0.03 2.46
N GLU A 51 -7.90 0.92 1.70
CA GLU A 51 -8.08 1.00 0.25
C GLU A 51 -7.59 -0.29 -0.44
N LEU A 52 -6.44 -0.81 -0.02
CA LEU A 52 -5.87 -2.04 -0.58
C LEU A 52 -6.72 -3.27 -0.26
N LYS A 53 -7.23 -3.37 0.98
CA LYS A 53 -8.13 -4.45 1.40
C LYS A 53 -9.42 -4.47 0.59
N VAL A 54 -10.01 -3.30 0.34
CA VAL A 54 -11.22 -3.19 -0.50
C VAL A 54 -10.91 -3.53 -1.95
N THR A 55 -9.83 -2.98 -2.51
CA THR A 55 -9.47 -3.15 -3.92
C THR A 55 -9.11 -4.59 -4.25
N TYR A 56 -8.37 -5.26 -3.37
CA TYR A 56 -7.81 -6.59 -3.61
C TYR A 56 -8.45 -7.70 -2.76
N HIS A 57 -9.68 -7.49 -2.30
CA HIS A 57 -10.44 -8.46 -1.46
C HIS A 57 -10.52 -9.89 -2.03
N ARG A 58 -10.39 -10.04 -3.36
CA ARG A 58 -10.41 -11.36 -4.05
C ARG A 58 -9.06 -12.06 -4.12
N ARG A 59 -8.03 -11.55 -3.42
CA ARG A 59 -6.69 -12.13 -3.40
C ARG A 59 -6.35 -12.59 -1.97
N PRO A 60 -6.73 -13.80 -1.55
CA PRO A 60 -6.59 -14.26 -0.17
C PRO A 60 -5.17 -14.17 0.37
N ALA A 61 -4.18 -14.62 -0.40
CA ALA A 61 -2.77 -14.55 0.00
C ALA A 61 -2.24 -13.11 0.17
N PHE A 62 -2.85 -12.15 -0.51
CA PHE A 62 -2.51 -10.74 -0.37
C PHE A 62 -3.21 -10.14 0.86
N MET A 63 -4.49 -10.48 1.08
CA MET A 63 -5.24 -10.09 2.28
C MET A 63 -4.58 -10.63 3.57
N ASP A 64 -4.09 -11.87 3.54
CA ASP A 64 -3.31 -12.47 4.64
C ASP A 64 -1.99 -11.74 4.93
N GLU A 65 -1.43 -11.04 3.94
CA GLU A 65 -0.23 -10.24 4.14
C GLU A 65 -0.59 -8.84 4.69
N LEU A 66 -1.66 -8.24 4.19
CA LEU A 66 -2.17 -6.95 4.67
C LEU A 66 -2.69 -7.00 6.11
N SER A 67 -3.15 -8.16 6.59
CA SER A 67 -3.61 -8.35 7.97
C SER A 67 -2.48 -8.38 9.01
N LYS A 68 -1.21 -8.39 8.58
CA LYS A 68 -0.03 -8.39 9.46
C LYS A 68 0.49 -6.98 9.80
N PHE A 69 -0.12 -5.95 9.23
CA PHE A 69 0.15 -4.53 9.47
C PHE A 69 -0.88 -3.95 10.46
#